data_AF-A0A504YJJ6-F1
#
_entry.id   AF-A0A504YJJ6-F1
#
_cell.length_a   1.000
_cell.length_b   1.000
_cell.length_c   1.000
_cell.angle_alpha   90.00
_cell.angle_beta   90.00
_cell.angle_gamma   90.00
#
_symmetry.space_group_name_H-M   'P 1'
#
loop_
_entity.id
_entity.type
_entity.pdbx_description
1 polymer ?
#
loop_
_entity_poly.entity_id
_entity_poly.type
_entity_poly.pdbx_seq_one_letter_code
_entity_poly.pdbx_strand_id
1 'polypeptide(L)'
;MNILWFCCFFRQLRRTPKSKHGVDSEPPIEYPRVKENLDPKNYILEDKDVGVFGRAPGEIGGQQFAIRNCKDICIYLFDHINSIMIDDCINCVIVTGPVKASIFVRDCKNCRLLTACQQFRTRDCENITTFLACVTEPIIESSSNMFFGAYQCFYPELEDCFAQTTEKSRRKVVFFR
;
A
#
# COMPACT_ATOMS: atom_id res chain seq x y z
N MET A 1 -25.20 -26.37 -8.74
CA MET A 1 -25.99 -25.45 -7.90
C MET A 1 -25.64 -24.03 -8.33
N ASN A 2 -26.60 -23.32 -8.94
CA ASN A 2 -26.36 -22.23 -9.88
C ASN A 2 -25.93 -20.90 -9.24
N ILE A 3 -24.93 -20.28 -9.88
CA ILE A 3 -24.35 -18.95 -9.64
C ILE A 3 -25.34 -17.77 -9.84
N LEU A 4 -26.55 -18.02 -10.33
CA LEU A 4 -27.57 -16.98 -10.48
C LEU A 4 -28.20 -16.50 -9.17
N TRP A 5 -28.12 -17.25 -8.06
CA TRP A 5 -28.78 -16.83 -6.82
C TRP A 5 -28.03 -15.67 -6.11
N PHE A 6 -26.70 -15.65 -6.16
CA PHE A 6 -25.93 -14.62 -5.44
C PHE A 6 -26.01 -13.21 -6.05
N CYS A 7 -26.34 -13.08 -7.35
CA CYS A 7 -26.50 -11.77 -7.99
C CYS A 7 -27.80 -11.04 -7.59
N CYS A 8 -28.86 -11.76 -7.17
CA CYS A 8 -30.12 -11.11 -6.81
C CYS A 8 -30.12 -10.56 -5.37
N PHE A 9 -29.42 -11.20 -4.43
CA PHE A 9 -29.44 -10.78 -3.03
C PHE A 9 -28.72 -9.44 -2.80
N PHE A 10 -27.63 -9.16 -3.52
CA PHE A 10 -26.95 -7.86 -3.49
C PHE A 10 -27.68 -6.74 -4.26
N ARG A 11 -28.66 -7.08 -5.10
CA ARG A 11 -29.51 -6.07 -5.77
C ARG A 11 -30.66 -5.64 -4.86
N GLN A 12 -31.11 -6.50 -3.95
CA GLN A 12 -32.20 -6.19 -3.01
C GLN A 12 -31.75 -5.35 -1.81
N LEU A 13 -30.48 -5.45 -1.38
CA LEU A 13 -29.92 -4.57 -0.34
C LEU A 13 -29.67 -3.12 -0.80
N ARG A 14 -29.77 -2.83 -2.11
CA ARG A 14 -29.71 -1.46 -2.67
C ARG A 14 -31.06 -0.74 -2.73
N ARG A 15 -32.08 -1.25 -2.05
CA ARG A 15 -33.44 -0.65 -1.98
C ARG A 15 -33.83 -0.25 -0.56
N THR A 16 -32.89 0.15 0.29
CA THR A 16 -33.25 0.97 1.45
C THR A 16 -33.45 2.42 0.98
N PRO A 17 -34.56 3.07 1.34
CA PRO A 17 -34.83 4.45 0.93
C PRO A 17 -33.74 5.37 1.48
N LYS A 18 -33.28 6.33 0.66
CA LYS A 18 -32.32 7.38 1.06
C LYS A 18 -32.83 8.07 2.33
N SER A 19 -32.23 7.72 3.47
CA SER A 19 -32.35 8.49 4.70
C SER A 19 -31.63 9.82 4.47
N LYS A 20 -32.39 10.91 4.53
CA LYS A 20 -31.90 12.29 4.42
C LYS A 20 -31.28 12.69 5.76
N HIS A 21 -30.08 12.21 6.06
CA HIS A 21 -29.24 12.86 7.07
C HIS A 21 -27.96 13.28 6.37
N GLY A 22 -27.84 14.58 6.13
CA GLY A 22 -26.63 15.18 5.61
C GLY A 22 -25.53 15.02 6.65
N VAL A 23 -24.52 14.23 6.31
CA VAL A 23 -23.20 14.43 6.88
C VAL A 23 -22.63 15.60 6.10
N ASP A 24 -22.44 16.73 6.76
CA ASP A 24 -21.72 17.86 6.19
C ASP A 24 -20.31 17.37 5.85
N SER A 25 -20.11 16.94 4.60
CA SER A 25 -18.81 16.49 4.13
C SER A 25 -17.93 17.72 3.99
N GLU A 26 -16.93 17.85 4.87
CA GLU A 26 -15.82 18.77 4.65
C GLU A 26 -15.30 18.56 3.21
N PRO A 27 -14.98 19.66 2.50
CA PRO A 27 -14.50 19.55 1.12
C PRO A 27 -13.26 18.64 1.09
N PRO A 28 -13.09 17.81 0.04
CA PRO A 28 -11.89 17.01 -0.11
C PRO A 28 -10.66 17.90 0.03
N ILE A 29 -9.71 17.50 0.87
CA ILE A 29 -8.45 18.23 1.04
C ILE A 29 -7.75 18.18 -0.32
N GLU A 30 -7.61 19.33 -0.97
CA GLU A 30 -6.93 19.43 -2.26
C GLU A 30 -5.42 19.47 -2.02
N TYR A 31 -4.72 18.37 -2.29
CA TYR A 31 -3.27 18.32 -2.16
C TYR A 31 -2.62 19.04 -3.35
N PRO A 32 -1.66 19.95 -3.10
CA PRO A 32 -0.95 20.62 -4.18
C PRO A 32 -0.20 19.58 -5.02
N ARG A 33 -0.52 19.47 -6.32
CA ARG A 33 0.27 18.67 -7.26
C ARG A 33 1.58 19.39 -7.52
N VAL A 34 2.60 19.07 -6.73
CA VAL A 34 3.93 19.63 -6.90
C VAL A 34 4.52 19.13 -8.23
N LYS A 35 4.64 20.03 -9.22
CA LYS A 35 5.52 19.83 -10.37
C LYS A 35 6.82 20.57 -10.07
N GLU A 36 7.74 19.95 -9.35
CA GLU A 36 9.04 20.57 -9.05
C GLU A 36 10.21 19.57 -9.14
N ASN A 37 11.42 20.14 -9.24
CA ASN A 37 12.71 19.50 -9.36
C ASN A 37 12.80 18.18 -8.56
N LEU A 38 12.99 17.08 -9.29
CA LEU A 38 13.17 15.74 -8.72
C LEU A 38 14.54 15.64 -8.06
N ASP A 39 14.70 16.11 -6.83
CA ASP A 39 15.86 15.76 -6.02
C ASP A 39 15.70 14.31 -5.54
N PRO A 40 16.61 13.39 -5.90
CA PRO A 40 16.57 12.00 -5.46
C PRO A 40 16.44 11.85 -3.94
N LYS A 41 16.96 12.79 -3.15
CA LYS A 41 16.93 12.74 -1.68
C LYS A 41 15.52 12.78 -1.11
N ASN A 42 14.56 13.39 -1.81
CA ASN A 42 13.17 13.49 -1.33
C ASN A 42 12.45 12.13 -1.31
N TYR A 43 12.99 11.16 -2.04
CA TYR A 43 12.43 9.81 -2.21
C TYR A 43 13.22 8.74 -1.45
N ILE A 44 14.10 9.16 -0.55
CA ILE A 44 14.87 8.26 0.32
C ILE A 44 14.60 8.65 1.77
N LEU A 45 14.19 7.67 2.56
CA LEU A 45 14.11 7.77 4.02
C LEU A 45 15.17 6.86 4.60
N GLU A 46 16.25 7.46 5.12
CA GLU A 46 17.38 6.73 5.66
C GLU A 46 17.81 7.24 7.02
N ASP A 47 18.44 6.35 7.81
CA ASP A 47 19.08 6.64 9.09
C ASP A 47 18.14 7.35 10.09
N LYS A 48 16.94 6.79 10.25
CA LYS A 48 15.92 7.29 11.18
C LYS A 48 15.68 6.32 12.31
N ASP A 49 15.78 6.87 13.52
CA ASP A 49 15.41 6.20 14.76
C ASP A 49 14.23 6.94 15.38
N VAL A 50 13.23 6.19 15.85
CA VAL A 50 12.06 6.67 16.63
C VAL A 50 11.26 7.80 15.96
N GLY A 51 9.99 7.52 15.67
CA GLY A 51 9.04 8.55 15.25
C GLY A 51 8.10 8.11 14.14
N VAL A 52 7.45 9.10 13.54
CA VAL A 52 6.48 8.90 12.47
C VAL A 52 6.88 9.75 11.28
N PHE A 53 7.03 9.09 10.13
CA PHE A 53 7.41 9.71 8.87
C PHE A 53 6.36 9.38 7.82
N GLY A 54 6.19 10.26 6.83
CA GLY A 54 5.25 9.95 5.78
C GLY A 54 5.36 10.86 4.57
N ARG A 55 4.58 10.50 3.56
CA ARG A 55 4.32 11.30 2.38
C ARG A 55 2.82 11.39 2.14
N ALA A 56 2.35 12.59 1.94
CA ALA A 56 0.96 12.88 1.61
C ALA A 56 0.67 12.54 0.12
N PRO A 57 -0.61 12.38 -0.25
CA PRO A 57 -1.00 12.25 -1.65
C PRO A 57 -0.43 13.37 -2.51
N GLY A 58 0.22 13.02 -3.63
CA GLY A 58 0.82 13.97 -4.56
C GLY A 58 2.28 14.34 -4.26
N GLU A 59 2.86 13.95 -3.12
CA GLU A 59 4.26 14.23 -2.80
C GLU A 59 5.24 13.25 -3.47
N ILE A 60 4.83 12.01 -3.74
CA ILE A 60 5.70 11.02 -4.39
C ILE A 60 5.52 11.06 -5.92
N GLY A 61 4.27 11.16 -6.40
CA GLY A 61 3.97 11.33 -7.81
C GLY A 61 4.47 10.18 -8.70
N GLY A 62 4.39 8.94 -8.23
CA GLY A 62 4.77 7.77 -9.03
C GLY A 62 6.28 7.56 -9.16
N GLN A 63 7.10 8.24 -8.37
CA GLN A 63 8.54 7.96 -8.32
C GLN A 63 8.85 6.67 -7.56
N GLN A 64 10.09 6.20 -7.65
CA GLN A 64 10.62 5.13 -6.81
C GLN A 64 10.92 5.69 -5.42
N PHE A 65 10.63 4.92 -4.36
CA PHE A 65 10.93 5.29 -2.98
C PHE A 65 11.85 4.25 -2.32
N ALA A 66 12.78 4.69 -1.46
CA ALA A 66 13.67 3.81 -0.70
C ALA A 66 13.58 4.10 0.80
N ILE A 67 13.54 3.05 1.60
CA ILE A 67 13.59 3.09 3.06
C ILE A 67 14.80 2.25 3.48
N ARG A 68 15.74 2.84 4.22
CA ARG A 68 17.03 2.19 4.54
C ARG A 68 17.43 2.46 5.98
N ASN A 69 17.96 1.45 6.66
CA ASN A 69 18.58 1.61 7.99
C ASN A 69 17.69 2.41 8.97
N CYS A 70 16.42 2.00 9.08
CA CYS A 70 15.44 2.67 9.93
C CYS A 70 15.02 1.76 11.09
N LYS A 71 14.84 2.34 12.28
CA LYS A 71 14.54 1.57 13.49
C LYS A 71 13.49 2.22 14.38
N ASP A 72 12.55 1.40 14.87
CA ASP A 72 11.52 1.83 15.83
C ASP A 72 10.63 2.97 15.28
N ILE A 73 10.31 2.96 13.98
CA ILE A 73 9.52 4.02 13.32
C ILE A 73 8.24 3.50 12.65
N CYS A 74 7.30 4.43 12.47
CA CYS A 74 6.12 4.23 11.61
C CYS A 74 6.27 5.07 10.34
N ILE A 75 6.05 4.47 9.18
CA ILE A 75 6.14 5.09 7.87
C ILE A 75 4.79 4.99 7.16
N TYR A 76 4.27 6.12 6.68
CA TYR A 76 3.01 6.21 5.94
C TYR A 76 3.21 6.88 4.59
N LEU A 77 3.16 6.12 3.49
CA LEU A 77 3.35 6.64 2.13
C LEU A 77 2.01 6.61 1.39
N PHE A 78 1.18 7.64 1.51
CA PHE A 78 -0.17 7.66 0.95
C PHE A 78 -0.21 8.28 -0.46
N ASP A 79 0.52 7.68 -1.40
CA ASP A 79 0.51 8.10 -2.80
C ASP A 79 0.66 6.88 -3.71
N HIS A 80 0.51 7.08 -5.02
CA HIS A 80 0.92 6.11 -6.02
C HIS A 80 2.45 6.12 -6.18
N ILE A 81 3.04 4.94 -6.17
CA ILE A 81 4.50 4.76 -6.14
C ILE A 81 4.89 3.79 -7.25
N ASN A 82 6.02 3.99 -7.92
CA ASN A 82 6.46 3.04 -8.96
C ASN A 82 7.01 1.74 -8.33
N SER A 83 8.01 1.88 -7.46
CA SER A 83 8.63 0.77 -6.76
C SER A 83 9.13 1.20 -5.38
N ILE A 84 9.20 0.25 -4.44
CA ILE A 84 9.71 0.49 -3.09
C ILE A 84 10.83 -0.50 -2.77
N MET A 85 11.94 0.00 -2.25
CA MET A 85 13.01 -0.80 -1.65
C MET A 85 13.04 -0.53 -0.14
N ILE A 86 12.99 -1.60 0.65
CA ILE A 86 13.03 -1.55 2.11
C ILE A 86 14.21 -2.40 2.56
N ASP A 87 15.26 -1.75 3.06
CA ASP A 87 16.52 -2.39 3.42
C ASP A 87 16.87 -2.12 4.88
N ASP A 88 17.41 -3.11 5.59
CA ASP A 88 18.00 -2.95 6.93
C ASP A 88 17.07 -2.27 7.96
N CYS A 89 15.76 -2.57 7.91
CA CYS A 89 14.78 -1.95 8.82
C CYS A 89 14.43 -2.88 9.99
N ILE A 90 14.34 -2.33 11.20
CA ILE A 90 14.08 -3.10 12.43
C ILE A 90 12.94 -2.48 13.23
N ASN A 91 11.95 -3.29 13.60
CA ASN A 91 10.79 -2.87 14.39
C ASN A 91 10.01 -1.69 13.75
N CYS A 92 9.83 -1.74 12.43
CA CYS A 92 9.13 -0.69 11.68
C CYS A 92 7.71 -1.10 11.31
N VAL A 93 6.80 -0.13 11.30
CA VAL A 93 5.46 -0.27 10.69
C VAL A 93 5.45 0.54 9.41
N ILE A 94 5.16 -0.10 8.27
CA ILE A 94 5.23 0.52 6.96
C ILE A 94 3.87 0.35 6.27
N VAL A 95 3.19 1.46 6.05
CA VAL A 95 1.91 1.51 5.35
C VAL A 95 2.12 2.28 4.06
N THR A 96 1.70 1.71 2.94
CA THR A 96 1.86 2.36 1.63
C THR A 96 0.55 2.35 0.86
N GLY A 97 0.37 3.36 0.03
CA GLY A 97 -0.55 3.34 -1.09
C GLY A 97 -0.14 2.29 -2.14
N PRO A 98 -0.85 2.26 -3.27
CA PRO A 98 -0.61 1.28 -4.31
C PRO A 98 0.74 1.49 -5.00
N VAL A 99 1.45 0.39 -5.19
CA VAL A 99 2.76 0.33 -5.86
C VAL A 99 2.60 -0.31 -7.23
N LYS A 100 2.97 0.41 -8.28
CA LYS A 100 2.77 -0.02 -9.67
C LYS A 100 3.52 -1.30 -9.99
N ALA A 101 4.82 -1.36 -9.68
CA ALA A 101 5.70 -2.43 -10.13
C ALA A 101 6.05 -3.41 -9.02
N SER A 102 6.88 -3.02 -8.07
CA SER A 102 7.41 -3.98 -7.10
C SER A 102 7.73 -3.38 -5.75
N ILE A 103 7.63 -4.24 -4.74
CA ILE A 103 8.15 -4.00 -3.40
C ILE A 103 9.19 -5.06 -3.12
N PHE A 104 10.38 -4.62 -2.72
CA PHE A 104 11.46 -5.50 -2.32
C PHE A 104 11.89 -5.20 -0.89
N VAL A 105 11.78 -6.21 -0.03
CA VAL A 105 12.15 -6.13 1.39
C VAL A 105 13.38 -6.99 1.61
N ARG A 106 14.44 -6.41 2.17
CA ARG A 106 15.72 -7.09 2.42
C ARG A 106 16.22 -6.81 3.82
N ASP A 107 16.78 -7.82 4.46
CA ASP A 107 17.52 -7.68 5.71
C ASP A 107 16.68 -6.99 6.82
N CYS A 108 15.36 -7.20 6.82
CA CYS A 108 14.42 -6.56 7.73
C CYS A 108 13.95 -7.48 8.85
N LYS A 109 13.74 -6.93 10.06
CA LYS A 109 13.36 -7.70 11.25
C LYS A 109 12.23 -7.07 12.05
N ASN A 110 11.27 -7.88 12.50
CA ASN A 110 10.14 -7.43 13.35
C ASN A 110 9.29 -6.33 12.70
N CYS A 111 9.16 -6.34 11.37
CA CYS A 111 8.43 -5.30 10.63
C CYS A 111 7.00 -5.70 10.30
N ARG A 112 6.12 -4.70 10.23
CA ARG A 112 4.72 -4.86 9.80
C ARG A 112 4.47 -4.03 8.55
N LEU A 113 3.96 -4.66 7.50
CA LEU A 113 3.71 -4.03 6.21
C LEU A 113 2.22 -4.09 5.87
N LEU A 114 1.65 -2.99 5.39
CA LEU A 114 0.31 -2.94 4.77
C LEU A 114 0.46 -2.30 3.40
N THR A 115 0.30 -3.08 2.34
CA THR A 115 0.64 -2.62 0.99
C THR A 115 -0.09 -3.36 -0.14
N ALA A 116 -0.17 -2.72 -1.30
CA ALA A 116 -0.68 -3.29 -2.54
C ALA A 116 0.36 -3.10 -3.65
N CYS A 117 0.69 -4.16 -4.39
CA CYS A 117 1.70 -4.10 -5.45
C CYS A 117 1.47 -5.11 -6.58
N GLN A 118 2.20 -4.97 -7.69
CA GLN A 118 2.21 -6.01 -8.72
C GLN A 118 3.10 -7.20 -8.34
N GLN A 119 4.33 -6.95 -7.87
CA GLN A 119 5.28 -7.98 -7.41
C GLN A 119 5.75 -7.70 -5.99
N PHE A 120 5.68 -8.71 -5.12
CA PHE A 120 6.22 -8.64 -3.76
C PHE A 120 7.36 -9.63 -3.60
N ARG A 121 8.51 -9.16 -3.12
CA ARG A 121 9.69 -10.01 -2.87
C ARG A 121 10.27 -9.71 -1.50
N THR A 122 10.70 -10.76 -0.81
CA THR A 122 11.40 -10.69 0.48
C THR A 122 12.66 -11.54 0.44
N ARG A 123 13.73 -11.06 1.05
CA ARG A 123 15.01 -11.77 1.15
C ARG A 123 15.65 -11.50 2.52
N ASP A 124 16.18 -12.53 3.17
CA ASP A 124 16.93 -12.40 4.43
C ASP A 124 16.13 -11.66 5.55
N CYS A 125 14.82 -11.89 5.63
CA CYS A 125 13.93 -11.22 6.58
C CYS A 125 13.49 -12.14 7.74
N GLU A 126 13.16 -11.56 8.89
CA GLU A 126 12.76 -12.30 10.09
C GLU A 126 11.57 -11.63 10.80
N ASN A 127 10.54 -12.41 11.13
CA ASN A 127 9.35 -11.94 11.86
C ASN A 127 8.66 -10.76 11.15
N ILE A 128 8.20 -10.98 9.92
CA ILE A 128 7.51 -9.98 9.12
C ILE A 128 6.03 -10.34 9.00
N THR A 129 5.15 -9.39 9.33
CA THR A 129 3.72 -9.51 9.08
C THR A 129 3.31 -8.57 7.94
N THR A 130 2.77 -9.12 6.85
CA THR A 130 2.40 -8.35 5.65
C THR A 130 0.92 -8.52 5.33
N PHE A 131 0.17 -7.42 5.34
CA PHE A 131 -1.18 -7.35 4.78
C PHE A 131 -1.08 -6.90 3.32
N LEU A 132 -1.25 -7.85 2.40
CA LEU A 132 -0.82 -7.73 1.01
C LEU A 132 -1.97 -7.91 0.02
N ALA A 133 -2.04 -7.02 -0.97
CA ALA A 133 -2.73 -7.26 -2.23
C ALA A 133 -1.67 -7.35 -3.33
N CYS A 134 -1.48 -8.53 -3.90
CA CYS A 134 -0.46 -8.76 -4.93
C CYS A 134 -1.10 -9.31 -6.21
N VAL A 135 -0.63 -8.85 -7.36
CA VAL A 135 -1.11 -9.36 -8.66
C VAL A 135 -0.44 -10.70 -8.99
N THR A 136 0.86 -10.80 -8.75
CA THR A 136 1.61 -12.06 -8.90
C THR A 136 1.70 -12.81 -7.58
N GLU A 137 2.18 -14.05 -7.65
CA GLU A 137 2.57 -14.79 -6.45
C GLU A 137 3.75 -14.09 -5.76
N PRO A 138 3.68 -13.81 -4.44
CA PRO A 138 4.79 -13.26 -3.68
C PRO A 138 5.97 -14.24 -3.57
N ILE A 139 7.19 -13.71 -3.59
CA ILE A 139 8.42 -14.50 -3.51
C ILE A 139 9.09 -14.27 -2.15
N ILE A 140 9.44 -15.36 -1.47
CA ILE A 140 10.09 -15.34 -0.16
C ILE A 140 11.37 -16.17 -0.24
N GLU A 141 12.51 -15.54 0.03
CA GLU A 141 13.83 -16.16 -0.03
C GLU A 141 14.53 -16.00 1.32
N SER A 142 15.16 -17.07 1.82
CA SER A 142 16.01 -17.04 3.03
C SER A 142 15.40 -16.32 4.25
N SER A 143 14.08 -16.39 4.42
CA SER A 143 13.35 -15.63 5.44
C SER A 143 12.57 -16.55 6.39
N SER A 144 12.36 -16.12 7.63
CA SER A 144 11.69 -16.91 8.67
C SER A 144 10.59 -16.12 9.39
N ASN A 145 9.59 -16.83 9.93
CA ASN A 145 8.45 -16.22 10.64
C ASN A 145 7.70 -15.16 9.81
N MET A 146 7.33 -15.53 8.59
CA MET A 146 6.59 -14.66 7.68
C MET A 146 5.09 -14.90 7.79
N PHE A 147 4.31 -13.86 8.07
CA PHE A 147 2.84 -13.91 8.15
C PHE A 147 2.23 -13.05 7.06
N PHE A 148 1.19 -13.56 6.40
CA PHE A 148 0.47 -12.84 5.35
C PHE A 148 -1.02 -12.75 5.66
N GLY A 149 -1.58 -11.57 5.44
CA GLY A 149 -3.01 -11.29 5.56
C GLY A 149 -3.54 -10.54 4.34
N ALA A 150 -4.86 -10.46 4.20
CA ALA A 150 -5.48 -9.69 3.14
C ALA A 150 -5.28 -8.18 3.38
N TYR A 151 -4.95 -7.43 2.32
CA TYR A 151 -4.89 -5.98 2.37
C TYR A 151 -6.24 -5.37 2.77
N GLN A 152 -6.23 -4.51 3.79
CA GLN A 152 -7.39 -3.77 4.27
C GLN A 152 -6.94 -2.35 4.61
N CYS A 153 -7.15 -1.43 3.68
CA CYS A 153 -6.85 -0.01 3.85
C CYS A 153 -7.89 0.84 3.11
N PHE A 154 -8.15 2.03 3.64
CA PHE A 154 -9.01 3.02 3.02
C PHE A 154 -8.52 4.42 3.38
N TYR A 155 -8.35 5.26 2.37
CA TYR A 155 -8.21 6.72 2.48
C TYR A 155 -8.85 7.36 1.23
N PRO A 156 -9.34 8.62 1.28
CA PRO A 156 -10.17 9.19 0.23
C PRO A 156 -9.55 9.12 -1.18
N GLU A 157 -8.24 9.31 -1.28
CA GLU A 157 -7.48 9.38 -2.54
C GLU A 157 -7.03 8.00 -3.05
N LEU A 158 -7.35 6.92 -2.32
CA LEU A 158 -6.84 5.57 -2.61
C LEU A 158 -7.30 5.06 -3.98
N GLU A 159 -8.56 5.33 -4.35
CA GLU A 159 -9.11 4.91 -5.65
C GLU A 159 -8.38 5.60 -6.81
N ASP A 160 -8.09 6.90 -6.68
CA ASP A 160 -7.32 7.67 -7.67
C ASP A 160 -5.86 7.19 -7.75
N CYS A 161 -5.25 6.82 -6.61
CA CYS A 161 -3.91 6.24 -6.60
C CYS A 161 -3.90 4.87 -7.32
N PHE A 162 -4.93 4.04 -7.12
CA PHE A 162 -5.06 2.76 -7.84
C PHE A 162 -5.28 2.98 -9.34
N ALA A 163 -6.06 3.97 -9.73
CA ALA A 163 -6.28 4.31 -11.13
C ALA A 163 -4.97 4.74 -11.84
N GLN A 164 -4.04 5.36 -11.11
CA GLN A 164 -2.72 5.76 -11.64
C GLN A 164 -1.72 4.59 -11.73
N THR A 165 -1.90 3.53 -10.95
CA THR A 165 -1.01 2.36 -10.92
C THR A 165 -1.49 1.20 -11.79
N THR A 166 -2.80 1.09 -12.03
CA THR A 166 -3.38 0.02 -12.84
C THR A 166 -3.33 0.36 -14.33
N GLU A 167 -2.57 -0.41 -15.09
CA GLU A 167 -2.75 -0.42 -16.55
C GLU A 167 -4.11 -1.04 -16.90
N LYS A 168 -4.79 -0.55 -17.96
CA LYS A 168 -6.14 -0.93 -18.45
C LYS A 168 -6.38 -2.45 -18.69
N SER A 169 -5.42 -3.30 -18.37
CA SER A 169 -5.44 -4.74 -18.46
C SER A 169 -6.07 -5.34 -17.19
N ARG A 170 -7.36 -5.70 -17.28
CA ARG A 170 -8.12 -6.46 -16.27
C ARG A 170 -7.36 -7.72 -15.83
N ARG A 171 -6.58 -7.66 -14.75
CA ARG A 171 -6.04 -8.87 -14.08
C ARG A 171 -6.56 -8.92 -12.66
N LYS A 172 -7.06 -10.09 -12.27
CA LYS A 172 -7.59 -10.37 -10.94
C LYS A 172 -6.47 -10.16 -9.92
N VAL A 173 -6.68 -9.25 -8.98
CA VAL A 173 -5.85 -9.19 -7.76
C VAL A 173 -6.03 -10.52 -7.04
N VAL A 174 -4.92 -11.20 -6.73
CA VAL A 174 -4.96 -12.44 -5.97
C VAL A 174 -5.19 -12.05 -4.51
N PHE A 175 -6.42 -12.24 -4.05
CA PHE A 175 -6.71 -12.27 -2.62
C PHE A 175 -6.27 -13.64 -2.11
N PHE A 176 -5.33 -13.67 -1.16
CA PHE A 176 -5.02 -14.86 -0.39
C PHE A 176 -6.33 -15.41 0.20
N ARG A 177 -6.66 -16.65 -0.19
CA ARG A 177 -7.84 -17.38 0.27
C ARG A 177 -7.55 -18.10 1.57
#